data_AF-A0A6P0TKG8-F1
#
_entry.id   AF-A0A6P0TKG8-F1
#
_cell.length_a   1.000
_cell.length_b   1.000
_cell.length_c   1.000
_cell.angle_alpha   90.00
_cell.angle_beta   90.00
_cell.angle_gamma   90.00
#
_symmetry.space_group_name_H-M   'P 1'
#
loop_
_entity.id
_entity.type
_entity.pdbx_description
1 polymer ?
#
loop_
_entity_poly.entity_id
_entity_poly.type
_entity_poly.pdbx_seq_one_letter_code
_entity_poly.pdbx_strand_id
1 'polypeptide(L)'
;MTAVVIRKSILENSPDDLPEFLDYRTHIERKSNYHTPPCFSIYIMWHILRWIEEDIGGVEAMEKINWQKSSALYDFIDATPLFDCPVEVESRSRMNVVFTLPTKSLSAKRQKAGGRRQKGRKVIVQAFEPFLTG
;
A
#
# COMPACT_ATOMS: atom_id res chain seq x y z
N MET A 1 10.67 -6.89 4.47
CA MET A 1 10.14 -7.16 5.83
C MET A 1 8.68 -7.49 5.71
N THR A 2 8.21 -8.46 6.49
CA THR A 2 6.80 -8.85 6.55
C THR A 2 6.35 -8.72 8.00
N ALA A 3 5.26 -8.00 8.24
CA ALA A 3 4.60 -7.98 9.54
C ALA A 3 3.42 -8.96 9.48
N VAL A 4 3.30 -9.81 10.50
CA VAL A 4 2.21 -10.79 10.61
C VAL A 4 1.52 -10.58 11.95
N VAL A 5 0.21 -10.33 11.91
CA VAL A 5 -0.64 -10.26 13.10
C VAL A 5 -1.55 -11.47 13.06
N ILE A 6 -1.32 -12.43 13.96
CA ILE A 6 -2.05 -13.70 13.99
C ILE A 6 -2.76 -13.88 15.33
N ARG A 7 -4.01 -14.34 15.27
CA ARG A 7 -4.78 -14.70 16.47
C ARG A 7 -4.32 -16.07 16.98
N LYS A 8 -4.04 -16.19 18.28
CA LYS A 8 -3.53 -17.44 18.88
C LYS A 8 -4.39 -18.68 18.58
N SER A 9 -5.71 -18.54 18.54
CA SER A 9 -6.63 -19.65 18.24
C SER A 9 -6.47 -20.24 16.83
N ILE A 10 -5.84 -19.52 15.89
CA ILE A 10 -5.54 -20.04 14.55
C ILE A 10 -4.33 -20.99 14.60
N LEU A 11 -3.37 -20.73 15.50
CA LEU A 11 -2.16 -21.54 15.66
C LEU A 11 -2.49 -22.93 16.22
N GLU A 12 -3.51 -23.04 17.07
CA GLU A 12 -3.98 -24.29 17.66
C GLU A 12 -4.53 -25.28 16.63
N ASN A 13 -4.98 -24.78 15.46
CA ASN A 13 -5.52 -25.59 14.36
C ASN A 13 -4.53 -25.75 13.21
N SER A 14 -3.26 -25.35 13.39
CA SER A 14 -2.25 -25.45 12.33
C SER A 14 -1.76 -26.89 12.19
N PRO A 15 -1.54 -27.39 10.97
CA PRO A 15 -1.01 -28.73 10.76
C PRO A 15 0.34 -28.94 11.46
N ASP A 16 0.55 -30.16 11.98
CA ASP A 16 1.80 -30.51 12.67
C ASP A 16 2.95 -30.88 11.70
N ASP A 17 2.66 -31.04 10.41
CA ASP A 17 3.63 -31.41 9.37
C ASP A 17 4.24 -30.21 8.63
N LEU A 18 4.06 -29.00 9.14
CA LEU A 18 4.61 -27.79 8.54
C LEU A 18 6.15 -27.75 8.70
N PRO A 19 6.90 -27.39 7.65
CA PRO A 19 8.31 -27.07 7.78
C PRO A 19 8.52 -25.94 8.81
N GLU A 20 9.54 -26.04 9.66
CA GLU A 20 9.80 -25.07 10.75
C GLU A 20 9.82 -23.61 10.29
N PHE A 21 10.30 -23.34 9.07
CA PHE A 21 10.35 -22.00 8.50
C PHE A 21 8.96 -21.42 8.19
N LEU A 22 7.97 -22.26 7.87
CA LEU A 22 6.60 -21.84 7.56
C LEU A 22 5.68 -21.92 8.79
N ASP A 23 6.13 -22.58 9.86
CA ASP A 23 5.39 -22.68 11.10
C ASP A 23 5.54 -21.39 11.95
N TYR A 24 4.44 -20.64 12.09
CA TYR A 24 4.41 -19.43 12.91
C TYR A 24 4.62 -19.71 14.41
N ARG A 25 4.37 -20.93 14.90
CA ARG A 25 4.70 -21.33 16.29
C ARG A 25 6.19 -21.16 16.55
N THR A 26 7.02 -21.64 15.61
CA THR A 26 8.48 -21.51 15.65
C THR A 26 8.93 -20.04 15.67
N HIS A 27 8.33 -19.19 14.83
CA HIS A 27 8.64 -17.75 14.80
C HIS A 27 8.27 -17.05 16.11
N ILE A 28 7.16 -17.45 16.76
CA ILE A 28 6.72 -16.89 18.04
C ILE A 28 7.66 -17.33 19.17
N GLU A 29 7.99 -18.61 19.26
CA GLU A 29 8.90 -19.16 20.27
C GLU A 29 10.28 -18.49 20.20
N ARG A 30 10.81 -18.29 18.98
CA ARG A 30 12.09 -17.62 18.77
C ARG A 30 12.00 -16.09 18.69
N LYS A 31 10.85 -15.49 19.02
CA LYS A 31 10.61 -14.04 19.02
C LYS A 31 11.06 -13.36 17.71
N SER A 32 10.70 -13.95 16.59
CA SER A 32 11.05 -13.52 15.23
C SER A 32 12.56 -13.54 14.90
N ASN A 33 13.37 -14.20 15.72
CA ASN A 33 14.81 -14.40 15.51
C ASN A 33 15.14 -15.85 15.10
N TYR A 34 14.25 -16.52 14.35
CA TYR A 34 14.53 -17.85 13.80
C TYR A 34 15.73 -17.82 12.83
N HIS A 35 15.81 -16.76 12.04
CA HIS A 35 16.99 -16.36 11.27
C HIS A 35 17.37 -14.92 11.61
N THR A 36 18.47 -14.44 11.04
CA THR A 36 18.86 -13.02 11.13
C THR A 36 17.71 -12.14 10.61
N PRO A 37 17.04 -11.37 11.47
CA PRO A 37 15.91 -10.55 11.03
C PRO A 37 16.40 -9.36 10.19
N PRO A 38 15.53 -8.76 9.37
CA PRO A 38 15.86 -7.55 8.62
C PRO A 38 15.89 -6.32 9.54
N CYS A 39 16.93 -6.20 10.38
CA CYS A 39 17.04 -5.20 11.44
C CYS A 39 16.77 -3.77 10.94
N PHE A 40 17.34 -3.40 9.80
CA PHE A 40 17.15 -2.07 9.22
C PHE A 40 15.69 -1.79 8.85
N SER A 41 15.00 -2.76 8.23
CA SER A 41 13.58 -2.59 7.90
C SER A 41 12.69 -2.48 9.13
N ILE A 42 12.99 -3.24 10.20
CA ILE A 42 12.27 -3.17 11.47
C ILE A 42 12.45 -1.80 12.11
N TYR A 43 13.67 -1.27 12.10
CA TYR A 43 13.97 0.07 12.60
C TYR A 43 13.19 1.16 11.87
N ILE A 44 13.15 1.11 10.53
CA ILE A 44 12.36 2.06 9.74
C ILE A 44 10.86 1.92 10.01
N MET A 45 10.33 0.70 10.13
CA MET A 45 8.93 0.49 10.50
C MET A 45 8.60 1.15 11.85
N TRP A 46 9.47 0.99 12.85
CA TRP A 46 9.27 1.61 14.16
C TRP A 46 9.12 3.13 14.07
N HIS A 47 9.97 3.81 13.29
CA HIS A 47 9.86 5.25 13.05
C HIS A 47 8.58 5.64 12.33
N ILE A 48 8.17 4.88 11.30
CA ILE A 48 6.93 5.15 10.56
C ILE A 48 5.71 5.00 11.48
N LEU A 49 5.68 3.97 12.34
CA LEU A 49 4.60 3.76 13.28
C LEU A 49 4.50 4.91 14.29
N ARG A 50 5.63 5.39 14.81
CA ARG A 50 5.68 6.55 15.69
C ARG A 50 5.23 7.83 15.02
N TRP A 51 5.65 8.07 13.78
CA TRP A 51 5.17 9.22 12.99
C TRP A 51 3.66 9.17 12.77
N ILE A 52 3.09 7.99 12.50
CA ILE A 52 1.63 7.83 12.38
C ILE A 52 0.93 8.15 13.71
N GLU A 53 1.46 7.68 14.83
CA GLU A 53 0.84 7.86 16.14
C GLU A 53 0.99 9.31 16.66
N GLU A 54 2.21 9.84 16.65
CA GLU A 54 2.61 11.10 17.28
C GLU A 54 2.33 12.32 16.39
N ASP A 55 2.72 12.28 15.10
CA ASP A 55 2.68 13.46 14.23
C ASP A 55 1.37 13.55 13.42
N ILE A 56 0.87 12.42 12.93
CA ILE A 56 -0.39 12.37 12.18
C ILE A 56 -1.62 12.37 13.11
N GLY A 57 -1.48 11.83 14.33
CA GLY A 57 -2.60 11.68 15.27
C GLY A 57 -3.37 10.36 15.12
N GLY A 58 -2.67 9.31 14.68
CA GLY A 58 -3.19 7.95 14.60
C GLY A 58 -3.89 7.60 13.28
N VAL A 59 -4.46 6.39 13.25
CA VAL A 59 -5.06 5.79 12.04
C VAL A 59 -6.31 6.52 11.56
N GLU A 60 -7.09 7.12 12.46
CA GLU A 60 -8.29 7.89 12.10
C GLU A 60 -7.94 9.19 11.37
N ALA A 61 -6.91 9.89 11.83
CA ALA A 61 -6.40 11.08 11.16
C ALA A 61 -5.79 10.73 9.80
N MET A 62 -5.02 9.63 9.74
CA MET A 62 -4.48 9.11 8.48
C MET A 62 -5.60 8.72 7.49
N GLU A 63 -6.71 8.15 7.96
CA GLU A 63 -7.86 7.84 7.11
C GLU A 63 -8.46 9.11 6.50
N LYS A 64 -8.66 10.18 7.29
CA LYS A 64 -9.18 11.46 6.79
C LYS A 64 -8.27 12.06 5.72
N ILE A 65 -6.96 12.03 5.94
CA ILE A 65 -5.97 12.50 4.96
C ILE A 65 -6.04 11.68 3.67
N ASN A 66 -6.08 10.34 3.78
CA ASN A 66 -6.18 9.47 2.62
C ASN A 66 -7.51 9.64 1.86
N TRP A 67 -8.61 9.87 2.58
CA TRP A 67 -9.89 10.21 1.99
C TRP A 67 -9.78 11.49 1.16
N GLN A 68 -9.33 12.60 1.76
CA GLN A 68 -9.17 13.89 1.07
C GLN A 68 -8.31 13.78 -0.19
N LYS A 69 -7.17 13.10 -0.11
CA LYS A 69 -6.27 12.90 -1.27
C LYS A 69 -6.95 12.09 -2.38
N SER A 70 -7.58 10.98 -2.02
CA SER A 70 -8.21 10.10 -2.99
C SER A 70 -9.44 10.76 -3.64
N SER A 71 -10.28 11.45 -2.85
CA SER A 71 -11.43 12.19 -3.35
C SER A 71 -11.01 13.27 -4.33
N ALA A 72 -10.02 14.12 -3.99
CA ALA A 72 -9.54 15.16 -4.89
C ALA A 72 -9.08 14.60 -6.25
N LEU A 73 -8.43 13.44 -6.26
CA LEU A 73 -7.97 12.79 -7.49
C LEU A 73 -9.13 12.16 -8.27
N TYR A 74 -10.06 11.47 -7.60
CA TYR A 74 -11.23 10.88 -8.25
C TYR A 74 -12.19 11.92 -8.79
N ASP A 75 -12.47 13.00 -8.04
CA ASP A 75 -13.30 14.11 -8.47
C ASP A 75 -12.74 14.75 -9.74
N PHE A 76 -11.41 14.91 -9.83
CA PHE A 76 -10.76 15.41 -11.04
C PHE A 76 -10.88 14.44 -12.23
N ILE A 77 -10.72 13.14 -11.99
CA ILE A 77 -10.85 12.10 -13.01
C ILE A 77 -12.29 12.07 -13.54
N ASP A 78 -13.29 12.08 -12.66
CA ASP A 78 -14.70 11.99 -13.04
C ASP A 78 -15.22 13.28 -13.70
N ALA A 79 -14.68 14.44 -13.32
CA ALA A 79 -15.02 15.73 -13.93
C ALA A 79 -14.45 15.91 -15.35
N THR A 80 -13.45 15.10 -15.74
CA THR A 80 -12.71 15.31 -16.99
C THR A 80 -12.85 14.13 -17.95
N PRO A 81 -13.33 14.31 -19.19
CA PRO A 81 -13.45 13.22 -20.17
C PRO A 81 -12.10 12.70 -20.70
N LEU A 82 -10.98 13.25 -20.21
CA LEU A 82 -9.62 12.86 -20.58
C LEU A 82 -9.15 11.60 -19.83
N PHE A 83 -9.83 11.22 -18.76
CA PHE A 83 -9.48 10.07 -17.94
C PHE A 83 -10.69 9.17 -17.78
N ASP A 84 -10.45 7.88 -17.72
CA ASP A 84 -11.49 6.89 -17.48
C ASP A 84 -11.05 5.93 -16.38
N CYS A 85 -11.90 5.73 -15.37
CA CYS A 85 -11.65 4.83 -14.25
C CYS A 85 -12.44 3.53 -14.45
N PRO A 86 -11.78 2.40 -14.74
CA PRO A 86 -12.47 1.14 -15.03
C PRO A 86 -12.98 0.41 -13.77
N VAL A 87 -12.97 1.07 -12.61
CA VAL A 87 -13.31 0.49 -11.30
C VAL A 87 -14.63 1.10 -10.84
N GLU A 88 -15.55 0.26 -10.39
CA GLU A 88 -16.82 0.70 -9.81
C GLU A 88 -16.61 1.64 -8.62
N VAL A 89 -17.44 2.68 -8.52
CA VAL A 89 -17.26 3.78 -7.57
C VAL A 89 -17.08 3.29 -6.12
N GLU A 90 -17.93 2.35 -5.68
CA GLU A 90 -17.89 1.79 -4.33
C GLU A 90 -16.67 0.91 -4.04
N SER A 91 -15.99 0.42 -5.09
CA SER A 91 -14.80 -0.44 -4.97
C SER A 91 -13.48 0.30 -5.21
N ARG A 92 -13.53 1.63 -5.34
CA ARG A 92 -12.34 2.46 -5.60
C ARG A 92 -11.40 2.47 -4.40
N SER A 93 -10.13 2.14 -4.66
CA SER A 93 -9.11 2.15 -3.62
C SER A 93 -8.71 3.58 -3.27
N ARG A 94 -8.68 3.89 -1.97
CA ARG A 94 -8.12 5.16 -1.45
C ARG A 94 -6.59 5.21 -1.49
N MET A 95 -5.94 4.07 -1.75
CA MET A 95 -4.48 3.94 -1.74
C MET A 95 -3.87 3.88 -3.14
N ASN A 96 -4.54 3.18 -4.06
CA ASN A 96 -4.03 2.94 -5.41
C ASN A 96 -5.10 3.35 -6.42
N VAL A 97 -4.98 4.56 -6.97
CA VAL A 97 -5.94 5.07 -7.95
C VAL A 97 -5.57 4.59 -9.34
N VAL A 98 -6.50 3.88 -9.99
CA VAL A 98 -6.33 3.30 -11.33
C VAL A 98 -7.16 4.10 -12.34
N PHE A 99 -6.50 4.63 -13.37
CA PHE A 99 -7.19 5.27 -14.49
C PHE A 99 -6.51 5.00 -15.84
N THR A 100 -7.24 5.27 -16.90
CA THR A 100 -6.84 5.09 -18.29
C THR A 100 -7.07 6.36 -19.10
N LEU A 101 -6.47 6.44 -20.28
CA LEU A 101 -6.67 7.53 -21.24
C LEU A 101 -7.57 7.02 -22.38
N PRO A 102 -8.55 7.80 -22.85
CA PRO A 102 -9.51 7.38 -23.88
C PRO A 102 -8.88 7.02 -25.22
N THR A 103 -7.76 7.64 -25.60
CA THR A 103 -7.18 7.50 -26.97
C THR A 103 -5.77 6.93 -26.97
N LYS A 104 -5.52 5.95 -27.85
CA LYS A 104 -4.17 5.36 -28.07
C LYS A 104 -3.10 6.42 -28.42
N SER A 105 -3.47 7.51 -29.11
CA SER A 105 -2.54 8.57 -29.55
C SER A 105 -1.98 9.42 -28.39
N LEU A 106 -2.76 9.67 -27.34
CA LEU A 106 -2.34 10.46 -26.17
C LEU A 106 -1.45 9.65 -25.22
N SER A 107 -1.73 8.34 -25.09
CA SER A 107 -0.92 7.44 -24.27
C SER A 107 0.52 7.26 -24.78
N ALA A 108 0.73 7.33 -26.10
CA ALA A 108 2.05 7.17 -26.72
C ALA A 108 2.97 8.39 -26.53
N LYS A 109 2.41 9.62 -26.49
CA LYS A 109 3.21 10.86 -26.34
C LYS A 109 3.77 11.04 -24.93
N ARG A 110 3.02 10.64 -23.89
CA ARG A 110 3.45 10.80 -22.47
C ARG A 110 4.31 9.65 -21.93
N GLN A 111 4.33 8.49 -22.58
CA GLN A 111 5.23 7.39 -22.22
C GLN A 111 6.73 7.78 -22.31
N LYS A 112 7.05 8.84 -23.06
CA LYS A 112 8.40 9.41 -23.17
C LYS A 112 8.75 10.44 -22.09
N ALA A 113 7.78 10.91 -21.29
CA ALA A 113 7.94 12.05 -20.38
C ALA A 113 8.03 11.68 -18.88
N GLY A 114 8.37 10.43 -18.52
CA GLY A 114 8.76 10.08 -17.14
C GLY A 114 7.90 9.03 -16.41
N GLY A 115 6.88 8.44 -17.05
CA GLY A 115 6.13 7.32 -16.47
C GLY A 115 6.77 5.97 -16.82
N ARG A 116 7.16 5.17 -15.82
CA ARG A 116 7.69 3.81 -16.06
C ARG A 116 6.67 2.96 -16.83
N ARG A 117 7.15 2.28 -17.87
CA ARG A 117 6.42 1.33 -18.71
C ARG A 117 5.73 0.26 -17.85
N GLN A 118 4.39 0.18 -17.91
CA GLN A 118 3.65 -1.05 -17.60
C GLN A 118 2.82 -1.43 -18.82
N LYS A 119 3.06 -2.64 -19.35
CA LYS A 119 2.32 -3.24 -20.45
C LYS A 119 0.86 -3.42 -20.01
N GLY A 120 -0.05 -2.68 -20.64
CA GLY A 120 -1.51 -2.83 -20.46
C GLY A 120 -2.18 -1.69 -19.69
N ARG A 121 -2.31 -0.52 -20.35
CA ARG A 121 -3.27 0.58 -20.11
C ARG A 121 -3.85 0.76 -18.69
N LYS A 122 -3.02 0.80 -17.64
CA LYS A 122 -3.45 1.19 -16.29
C LYS A 122 -2.35 2.06 -15.70
N VAL A 123 -2.66 3.33 -15.42
CA VAL A 123 -1.78 4.19 -14.65
C VAL A 123 -2.20 4.05 -13.20
N ILE A 124 -1.27 3.65 -12.33
CA ILE A 124 -1.47 3.58 -10.89
C ILE A 124 -0.72 4.76 -10.29
N VAL A 125 -1.45 5.67 -9.66
CA VAL A 125 -0.85 6.75 -8.87
C VAL A 125 -0.99 6.38 -7.40
N GLN A 126 0.15 6.37 -6.70
CA GLN A 126 0.20 6.27 -5.25
C GLN A 126 0.39 7.68 -4.70
N ALA A 127 -0.54 8.14 -3.87
CA ALA A 127 -0.47 9.44 -3.23
C ALA A 127 0.55 9.39 -2.08
N PHE A 128 1.83 9.67 -2.38
CA PHE A 128 2.88 9.88 -1.38
C PHE A 128 3.03 11.39 -1.12
N GLU A 129 2.82 11.81 0.12
CA GLU A 129 3.31 13.11 0.58
C GLU A 129 4.81 12.94 0.92
N PRO A 130 5.68 13.90 0.56
CA PRO A 130 7.08 13.83 0.94
C PRO A 130 7.23 13.95 2.46
N PHE A 131 8.01 13.03 3.03
CA PHE A 131 8.39 12.95 4.45
C PHE A 131 9.23 14.14 4.97
N LEU A 132 9.28 15.26 4.23
CA LEU A 132 10.21 16.38 4.46
C LEU A 132 9.43 17.68 4.69
N THR A 133 8.79 17.80 5.84
CA THR A 133 8.57 19.09 6.50
C THR A 133 8.67 18.87 8.00
N GLY A 134 9.86 19.11 8.54
CA GLY A 134 10.27 18.94 9.93
C GLY A 134 11.77 19.16 10.04
#